data_AF-A0A1F3BTL9-F1
#
_entry.id   AF-A0A1F3BTL9-F1
#
_cell.length_a   1.000
_cell.length_b   1.000
_cell.length_c   1.000
_cell.angle_alpha   90.00
_cell.angle_beta   90.00
_cell.angle_gamma   90.00
#
_symmetry.space_group_name_H-M   'P 1'
#
loop_
_entity.id
_entity.type
_entity.pdbx_description
1 polymer ?
#
loop_
_entity_poly.entity_id
_entity_poly.type
_entity_poly.pdbx_seq_one_letter_code
_entity_poly.pdbx_strand_id
1 'polypeptide(L)'
;MTVARDAGVFRRAFFNQYNLILLAGTGLFSATTSSWLPLLLGAGAEVLWLVLGADSPPFRRWAARQQEREQREAAEQRARAVATQLAAPYAERFEELSQLAASIEAQARANPSLEARLIGPELAKLVHLRHAFADMAALHQRLSGLLEENDARELRRDIADVERALATEHDPDVAAGLRQNLDLAAKRLRQDQRIRATHRLLGVKMDTLEKSFRYLQANVVGIGRREELSSELDEIILGVESLEEMQREVDSLGPSPVMTLRAARSSRQADG
;
A
#
# COMPACT_ATOMS: atom_id res chain seq x y z
N MET A 1 -1.43 18.90 -17.21
CA MET A 1 -1.40 17.48 -16.77
C MET A 1 -1.76 16.47 -17.88
N THR A 2 -2.02 16.89 -19.11
CA THR A 2 -2.35 16.01 -20.26
C THR A 2 -1.11 15.39 -20.92
N VAL A 3 -0.05 16.18 -21.14
CA VAL A 3 1.17 15.77 -21.88
C VAL A 3 1.86 14.50 -21.32
N ALA A 4 1.86 14.31 -19.99
CA ALA A 4 2.49 13.13 -19.37
C ALA A 4 1.64 11.84 -19.52
N ARG A 5 0.31 11.96 -19.59
CA ARG A 5 -0.59 10.83 -19.90
C ARG A 5 -0.45 10.42 -21.36
N ASP A 6 -0.32 11.39 -22.25
CA ASP A 6 -0.23 11.17 -23.69
C ASP A 6 1.05 10.38 -24.04
N ALA A 7 2.21 10.74 -23.46
CA ALA A 7 3.47 10.03 -23.68
C ALA A 7 3.43 8.54 -23.28
N GLY A 8 2.72 8.20 -22.19
CA GLY A 8 2.54 6.82 -21.74
C GLY A 8 1.66 5.99 -22.71
N VAL A 9 0.64 6.62 -23.29
CA VAL A 9 -0.24 5.99 -24.29
C VAL A 9 0.50 5.74 -25.60
N PHE A 10 1.31 6.70 -26.08
CA PHE A 10 2.13 6.55 -27.29
C PHE A 10 3.18 5.44 -27.14
N ARG A 11 3.88 5.37 -25.99
CA ARG A 11 4.85 4.29 -25.73
C ARG A 11 4.18 2.93 -25.73
N ARG A 12 3.00 2.81 -25.13
CA ARG A 12 2.23 1.55 -25.07
C ARG A 12 1.67 1.15 -26.44
N ALA A 13 1.38 2.11 -27.31
CA ALA A 13 1.03 1.86 -28.72
C ALA A 13 2.21 1.32 -29.52
N PHE A 14 3.41 1.88 -29.33
CA PHE A 14 4.64 1.45 -30.00
C PHE A 14 5.04 0.01 -29.61
N PHE A 15 5.00 -0.31 -28.32
CA PHE A 15 5.36 -1.65 -27.81
C PHE A 15 4.21 -2.67 -27.84
N ASN A 16 3.11 -2.37 -28.53
CA ASN A 16 2.02 -3.33 -28.68
C ASN A 16 2.50 -4.55 -29.49
N GLN A 17 2.15 -5.75 -29.04
CA GLN A 17 2.59 -7.03 -29.60
C GLN A 17 2.37 -7.14 -31.11
N TYR A 18 1.32 -6.51 -31.64
CA TYR A 18 1.04 -6.45 -33.08
C TYR A 18 2.06 -5.62 -33.87
N ASN A 19 2.53 -4.49 -33.33
CA ASN A 19 3.55 -3.67 -33.97
C ASN A 19 4.91 -4.36 -33.92
N LEU A 20 5.23 -5.04 -32.81
CA LEU A 20 6.46 -5.85 -32.72
C LEU A 20 6.48 -7.02 -33.72
N ILE A 21 5.35 -7.70 -33.93
CA ILE A 21 5.22 -8.75 -34.95
C ILE A 21 5.35 -8.16 -36.36
N LEU A 22 4.76 -7.00 -36.61
CA LEU A 22 4.85 -6.31 -37.90
C LEU A 22 6.28 -5.83 -38.20
N LEU A 23 6.97 -5.29 -37.20
CA LEU A 23 8.34 -4.78 -37.29
C LEU A 23 9.33 -5.94 -37.44
N ALA A 24 9.14 -7.03 -36.70
CA ALA A 24 9.89 -8.27 -36.89
C ALA A 24 9.64 -8.86 -38.28
N GLY A 25 8.39 -8.88 -38.75
CA GLY A 25 8.01 -9.39 -40.07
C GLY A 25 8.60 -8.57 -41.22
N THR A 26 8.53 -7.24 -41.14
CA THR A 26 9.13 -6.34 -42.14
C THR A 26 10.66 -6.36 -42.10
N GLY A 27 11.27 -6.53 -40.93
CA GLY A 27 12.72 -6.75 -40.77
C GLY A 27 13.19 -8.06 -41.41
N LEU A 28 12.51 -9.17 -41.13
CA LEU A 28 12.79 -10.48 -41.76
C LEU A 28 12.60 -10.43 -43.28
N PHE A 29 11.52 -9.79 -43.75
CA PHE A 29 11.22 -9.67 -45.19
C PHE A 29 12.23 -8.76 -45.91
N SER A 30 12.69 -7.70 -45.25
CA SER A 30 13.75 -6.83 -45.77
C SER A 30 15.09 -7.56 -45.88
N ALA A 31 15.43 -8.38 -44.88
CA ALA A 31 16.64 -9.19 -44.88
C ALA A 31 16.62 -10.28 -45.97
N THR A 32 15.50 -10.97 -46.16
CA THR A 32 15.37 -12.00 -47.22
C THR A 32 15.33 -11.40 -48.62
N THR A 33 14.72 -10.23 -48.80
CA THR A 33 14.62 -9.57 -50.11
C THR A 33 15.85 -8.70 -50.43
N SER A 34 16.80 -8.54 -49.48
CA SER A 34 17.93 -7.60 -49.57
C SER A 34 17.51 -6.19 -50.03
N SER A 35 16.32 -5.77 -49.62
CA SER A 35 15.70 -4.53 -50.04
C SER A 35 15.28 -3.74 -48.82
N TRP A 36 15.62 -2.46 -48.81
CA TRP A 36 15.30 -1.50 -47.75
C TRP A 36 13.86 -0.96 -47.85
N LEU A 37 13.18 -1.17 -48.98
CA LEU A 37 11.80 -0.73 -49.24
C LEU A 37 10.76 -1.30 -48.25
N PRO A 38 10.74 -2.61 -47.93
CA PRO A 38 9.84 -3.17 -46.92
C PRO A 38 10.03 -2.54 -45.53
N LEU A 39 11.26 -2.17 -45.20
CA LEU A 39 11.62 -1.55 -43.92
C LEU A 39 11.12 -0.10 -43.85
N LEU A 40 11.26 0.65 -44.95
CA LEU A 40 10.68 1.99 -45.12
C LEU A 40 9.14 1.99 -45.07
N LEU A 41 8.50 1.02 -45.71
CA LEU A 41 7.04 0.86 -45.68
C LEU A 41 6.54 0.48 -44.29
N GLY A 42 7.25 -0.42 -43.59
CA GLY A 42 6.95 -0.76 -42.21
C GLY A 42 7.05 0.45 -41.27
N ALA A 43 8.16 1.18 -41.33
CA ALA A 43 8.35 2.39 -40.54
C ALA A 43 7.32 3.50 -40.88
N GLY A 44 7.00 3.68 -42.16
CA GLY A 44 5.98 4.63 -42.61
C GLY A 44 4.58 4.27 -42.13
N ALA A 45 4.22 2.99 -42.17
CA ALA A 45 2.95 2.48 -41.65
C ALA A 45 2.85 2.64 -40.12
N GLU A 46 3.96 2.44 -39.41
CA GLU A 46 4.02 2.62 -37.95
C GLU A 46 3.87 4.10 -37.55
N VAL A 47 4.56 5.02 -38.25
CA VAL A 47 4.37 6.47 -38.05
C VAL A 47 2.92 6.87 -38.36
N LEU A 48 2.35 6.37 -39.45
CA LEU A 48 0.96 6.65 -39.82
C LEU A 48 -0.03 6.12 -38.78
N TRP A 49 0.21 4.92 -38.24
CA TRP A 49 -0.59 4.32 -37.17
C TRP A 49 -0.45 5.08 -35.84
N LEU A 50 0.74 5.57 -35.49
CA LEU A 50 0.93 6.37 -34.29
C LEU A 50 0.23 7.74 -34.38
N VAL A 51 0.25 8.36 -35.55
CA VAL A 51 -0.39 9.68 -35.77
C VAL A 51 -1.91 9.56 -35.86
N LEU A 52 -2.45 8.52 -36.50
CA LEU A 52 -3.90 8.38 -36.74
C LEU A 52 -4.62 7.42 -35.79
N GLY A 53 -3.94 6.36 -35.35
CA GLY A 53 -4.53 5.27 -34.56
C GLY A 53 -4.42 5.46 -33.04
N ALA A 54 -3.32 6.06 -32.55
CA ALA A 54 -3.06 6.20 -31.12
C ALA A 54 -4.05 7.15 -30.40
N ASP A 55 -4.58 8.16 -31.10
CA ASP A 55 -5.58 9.07 -30.54
C ASP A 55 -7.04 8.61 -30.79
N SER A 56 -7.23 7.38 -31.27
CA SER A 56 -8.58 6.86 -31.48
C SER A 56 -9.27 6.56 -30.12
N PRO A 57 -10.55 6.93 -29.94
CA PRO A 57 -11.34 6.55 -28.77
C PRO A 57 -11.34 5.05 -28.41
N PRO A 58 -11.39 4.10 -29.37
CA PRO A 58 -11.28 2.68 -29.05
C PRO A 58 -9.91 2.30 -28.49
N PHE A 59 -8.81 2.85 -29.04
CA PHE A 59 -7.47 2.58 -28.53
C PHE A 59 -7.26 3.13 -27.12
N ARG A 60 -7.68 4.38 -26.86
CA ARG A 60 -7.61 4.96 -25.50
C ARG A 60 -8.39 4.13 -24.48
N ARG A 61 -9.59 3.67 -24.83
CA ARG A 61 -10.40 2.79 -23.97
C ARG A 61 -9.78 1.42 -23.75
N TRP A 62 -9.10 0.88 -24.75
CA TRP A 62 -8.36 -0.37 -24.60
C TRP A 62 -7.13 -0.18 -23.70
N ALA A 63 -6.33 0.86 -23.94
CA ALA A 63 -5.15 1.19 -23.16
C ALA A 63 -5.48 1.49 -21.69
N ALA A 64 -6.59 2.19 -21.43
CA ALA A 64 -7.08 2.43 -20.08
C ALA A 64 -7.45 1.13 -19.36
N ARG A 65 -8.23 0.25 -20.03
CA ARG A 65 -8.60 -1.07 -19.49
C ARG A 65 -7.38 -1.95 -19.23
N GLN A 66 -6.39 -1.91 -20.12
CA GLN A 66 -5.16 -2.67 -19.97
C GLN A 66 -4.34 -2.17 -18.78
N GLN A 67 -4.20 -0.85 -18.65
CA GLN A 67 -3.51 -0.24 -17.53
C GLN A 67 -4.20 -0.56 -16.19
N GLU A 68 -5.52 -0.52 -16.12
CA GLU A 68 -6.25 -0.92 -14.91
C GLU A 68 -5.99 -2.38 -14.54
N ARG A 69 -5.93 -3.29 -15.52
CA ARG A 69 -5.58 -4.69 -15.28
C ARG A 69 -4.17 -4.85 -14.74
N GLU A 70 -3.19 -4.22 -15.38
CA GLU A 70 -1.79 -4.24 -14.92
C GLU A 70 -1.65 -3.69 -13.50
N GLN A 71 -2.35 -2.61 -13.17
CA GLN A 71 -2.36 -2.05 -11.82
C GLN A 71 -2.98 -3.00 -10.80
N ARG A 72 -4.09 -3.67 -11.15
CA ARG A 72 -4.72 -4.68 -10.28
C ARG A 72 -3.78 -5.86 -10.04
N GLU A 73 -3.20 -6.43 -11.09
CA GLU A 73 -2.26 -7.55 -10.98
C GLU A 73 -1.04 -7.19 -10.15
N ALA A 74 -0.48 -5.99 -10.36
CA ALA A 74 0.62 -5.49 -9.55
C ALA A 74 0.22 -5.31 -8.08
N ALA A 75 -0.98 -4.79 -7.80
CA ALA A 75 -1.49 -4.65 -6.44
C ALA A 75 -1.70 -6.02 -5.76
N GLU A 76 -2.22 -7.01 -6.48
CA GLU A 76 -2.35 -8.38 -5.96
C GLU A 76 -1.00 -9.02 -5.66
N GLN A 77 -0.02 -8.87 -6.56
CA GLN A 77 1.33 -9.38 -6.35
C GLN A 77 1.99 -8.73 -5.15
N ARG A 78 1.83 -7.41 -4.96
CA ARG A 78 2.33 -6.69 -3.78
C ARG A 78 1.66 -7.19 -2.51
N ALA A 79 0.34 -7.30 -2.49
CA ALA A 79 -0.39 -7.79 -1.32
C ALA A 79 0.07 -9.19 -0.92
N ARG A 80 0.26 -10.09 -1.90
CA ARG A 80 0.84 -11.42 -1.65
C ARG A 80 2.27 -11.36 -1.14
N ALA A 81 3.13 -10.53 -1.74
CA ALA A 81 4.50 -10.37 -1.29
C ALA A 81 4.57 -9.86 0.16
N VAL A 82 3.74 -8.89 0.53
CA VAL A 82 3.60 -8.42 1.91
C VAL A 82 3.12 -9.55 2.82
N ALA A 83 2.09 -10.30 2.39
CA ALA A 83 1.55 -11.41 3.17
C ALA A 83 2.59 -12.49 3.48
N THR A 84 3.55 -12.77 2.59
CA THR A 84 4.62 -13.74 2.87
C THR A 84 5.58 -13.32 3.99
N GLN A 85 5.61 -12.03 4.35
CA GLN A 85 6.45 -11.49 5.42
C GLN A 85 5.69 -11.32 6.74
N LEU A 86 4.39 -11.61 6.74
CA LEU A 86 3.56 -11.52 7.93
C LEU A 86 3.82 -12.70 8.87
N ALA A 87 3.81 -12.44 10.17
CA ALA A 87 3.77 -13.47 11.18
C ALA A 87 2.43 -14.22 11.12
N ALA A 88 2.42 -15.47 11.59
CA ALA A 88 1.28 -16.38 11.44
C ALA A 88 -0.10 -15.77 11.79
N PRO A 89 -0.28 -15.04 12.92
CA PRO A 89 -1.58 -14.45 13.25
C PRO A 89 -2.09 -13.42 12.22
N TYR A 90 -1.19 -12.68 11.58
CA TYR A 90 -1.56 -11.70 10.56
C TYR A 90 -1.78 -12.35 9.20
N ALA A 91 -0.98 -13.37 8.86
CA ALA A 91 -1.13 -14.13 7.64
C ALA A 91 -2.48 -14.88 7.59
N GLU A 92 -2.88 -15.51 8.71
CA GLU A 92 -4.18 -16.18 8.85
C GLU A 92 -5.34 -15.22 8.60
N ARG A 93 -5.33 -14.05 9.26
CA ARG A 93 -6.37 -13.02 9.07
C ARG A 93 -6.44 -12.50 7.62
N PHE A 94 -5.29 -12.30 6.98
CA PHE A 94 -5.25 -11.89 5.57
C PHE A 94 -5.83 -12.95 4.64
N GLU A 95 -5.55 -14.23 4.90
CA GLU A 95 -6.08 -15.34 4.13
C GLU A 95 -7.60 -15.48 4.32
N GLU A 96 -8.10 -15.37 5.55
CA GLU A 96 -9.55 -15.32 5.82
C GLU A 96 -10.24 -14.18 5.06
N LEU A 97 -9.68 -12.97 5.11
CA LEU A 97 -10.20 -11.84 4.35
C LEU A 97 -10.19 -12.10 2.83
N SER A 98 -9.14 -12.76 2.34
CA SER A 98 -9.01 -13.12 0.92
C SER A 98 -10.08 -14.13 0.49
N GLN A 99 -10.41 -15.09 1.36
CA GLN A 99 -11.48 -16.05 1.12
C GLN A 99 -12.86 -15.38 1.16
N LEU A 100 -13.08 -14.44 2.09
CA LEU A 100 -14.30 -13.63 2.12
C LEU A 100 -14.46 -12.83 0.83
N ALA A 101 -13.40 -12.18 0.36
CA ALA A 101 -13.38 -11.43 -0.89
C ALA A 101 -13.78 -12.31 -2.09
N ALA A 102 -13.16 -13.49 -2.21
CA ALA A 102 -13.43 -14.44 -3.27
C ALA A 102 -14.89 -14.97 -3.22
N SER A 103 -15.41 -15.21 -2.02
CA SER A 103 -16.80 -15.60 -1.81
C SER A 103 -17.77 -14.50 -2.25
N ILE A 104 -17.53 -13.24 -1.86
CA ILE A 104 -18.35 -12.09 -2.27
C ILE A 104 -18.35 -11.98 -3.80
N GLU A 105 -17.17 -12.09 -4.42
CA GLU A 105 -17.01 -12.02 -5.88
C GLU A 105 -17.80 -13.12 -6.60
N ALA A 106 -17.74 -14.35 -6.10
CA ALA A 106 -18.48 -15.49 -6.66
C ALA A 106 -20.00 -15.30 -6.52
N GLN A 107 -20.47 -14.90 -5.34
CA GLN A 107 -21.90 -14.68 -5.07
C GLN A 107 -22.45 -13.49 -5.87
N ALA A 108 -21.70 -12.40 -5.96
CA ALA A 108 -22.05 -11.21 -6.74
C ALA A 108 -22.20 -11.52 -8.23
N ARG A 109 -21.31 -12.36 -8.79
CA ARG A 109 -21.40 -12.80 -10.20
C ARG A 109 -22.56 -13.76 -10.45
N ALA A 110 -22.93 -14.56 -9.45
CA ALA A 110 -24.05 -15.49 -9.53
C ALA A 110 -25.42 -14.81 -9.32
N ASN A 111 -25.44 -13.58 -8.79
CA ASN A 111 -26.66 -12.84 -8.50
C ASN A 111 -27.32 -12.33 -9.81
N PRO A 112 -28.52 -12.81 -10.18
CA PRO A 112 -29.21 -12.41 -11.41
C PRO A 112 -29.62 -10.92 -11.44
N SER A 113 -29.80 -10.32 -10.27
CA SER A 113 -30.16 -8.90 -10.11
C SER A 113 -28.98 -7.97 -10.40
N LEU A 114 -27.76 -8.50 -10.39
CA LEU A 114 -26.54 -7.76 -10.64
C LEU A 114 -26.07 -8.04 -12.07
N GLU A 115 -26.15 -7.04 -12.95
CA GLU A 115 -25.64 -7.18 -14.31
C GLU A 115 -24.14 -7.48 -14.30
N ALA A 116 -23.75 -8.67 -14.76
CA ALA A 116 -22.37 -9.16 -14.73
C ALA A 116 -21.36 -8.22 -15.43
N ARG A 117 -21.80 -7.42 -16.41
CA ARG A 117 -20.96 -6.41 -17.08
C ARG A 117 -20.73 -5.15 -16.25
N LEU A 118 -21.65 -4.80 -15.36
CA LEU A 118 -21.61 -3.56 -14.58
C LEU A 118 -20.98 -3.75 -13.20
N ILE A 119 -20.90 -4.98 -12.69
CA ILE A 119 -20.35 -5.26 -11.37
C ILE A 119 -18.81 -5.34 -11.31
N GLY A 120 -18.15 -5.53 -12.45
CA GLY A 120 -16.69 -5.68 -12.53
C GLY A 120 -15.87 -4.54 -11.90
N PRO A 121 -16.25 -3.25 -12.07
CA PRO A 121 -15.64 -2.13 -11.35
C PRO A 121 -15.83 -2.21 -9.84
N GLU A 122 -17.00 -2.64 -9.35
CA GLU A 122 -17.27 -2.75 -7.91
C GLU A 122 -16.44 -3.86 -7.27
N LEU A 123 -16.36 -5.02 -7.93
CA LEU A 123 -15.52 -6.12 -7.44
C LEU A 123 -14.03 -5.78 -7.44
N ALA A 124 -13.60 -4.78 -8.23
CA ALA A 124 -12.24 -4.26 -8.18
C ALA A 124 -11.91 -3.60 -6.83
N LYS A 125 -12.90 -3.01 -6.17
CA LYS A 125 -12.75 -2.39 -4.85
C LYS A 125 -12.35 -3.41 -3.79
N LEU A 126 -12.84 -4.66 -3.90
CA LEU A 126 -12.43 -5.75 -3.00
C LEU A 126 -10.92 -6.02 -3.07
N VAL A 127 -10.33 -5.96 -4.27
CA VAL A 127 -8.88 -6.12 -4.46
C VAL A 127 -8.11 -5.01 -3.77
N HIS A 128 -8.58 -3.76 -3.91
CA HIS A 128 -7.99 -2.60 -3.25
C HIS A 128 -8.06 -2.72 -1.72
N LEU A 129 -9.22 -3.09 -1.18
CA LEU A 129 -9.43 -3.27 0.27
C LEU A 129 -8.55 -4.40 0.83
N ARG A 130 -8.38 -5.50 0.10
CA ARG A 130 -7.45 -6.58 0.49
C ARG A 130 -6.01 -6.09 0.53
N HIS A 131 -5.59 -5.29 -0.45
CA HIS A 131 -4.24 -4.70 -0.43
C HIS A 131 -4.05 -3.78 0.77
N ALA A 132 -5.01 -2.90 1.02
CA ALA A 132 -4.96 -2.00 2.17
C ALA A 132 -4.92 -2.78 3.50
N PHE A 133 -5.63 -3.91 3.60
CA PHE A 133 -5.50 -4.80 4.76
C PHE A 133 -4.10 -5.37 4.93
N ALA A 134 -3.46 -5.85 3.86
CA ALA A 134 -2.08 -6.37 3.92
C ALA A 134 -1.12 -5.28 4.44
N ASP A 135 -1.25 -4.06 3.94
CA ASP A 135 -0.43 -2.92 4.36
C ASP A 135 -0.69 -2.55 5.82
N MET A 136 -1.96 -2.54 6.25
CA MET A 136 -2.33 -2.35 7.67
C MET A 136 -1.74 -3.45 8.56
N ALA A 137 -1.81 -4.72 8.14
CA ALA A 137 -1.28 -5.84 8.90
C ALA A 137 0.24 -5.75 9.06
N ALA A 138 0.95 -5.42 7.98
CA ALA A 138 2.41 -5.23 8.01
C ALA A 138 2.81 -4.06 8.91
N LEU A 139 2.11 -2.94 8.81
CA LEU A 139 2.34 -1.78 9.67
C LEU A 139 2.02 -2.09 11.14
N HIS A 140 0.93 -2.81 11.41
CA HIS A 140 0.55 -3.21 12.76
C HIS A 140 1.62 -4.11 13.38
N GLN A 141 2.07 -5.14 12.65
CA GLN A 141 3.16 -6.02 13.07
C GLN A 141 4.45 -5.24 13.38
N ARG A 142 4.84 -4.30 12.51
CA ARG A 142 6.03 -3.45 12.74
C ARG A 142 5.89 -2.61 14.01
N LEU A 143 4.72 -2.02 14.23
CA LEU A 143 4.44 -1.26 15.46
C LEU A 143 4.43 -2.16 16.69
N SER A 144 3.92 -3.39 16.60
CA SER A 144 3.97 -4.36 17.71
C SER A 144 5.42 -4.62 18.13
N GLY A 145 6.32 -4.86 17.17
CA GLY A 145 7.75 -5.05 17.45
C GLY A 145 8.39 -3.85 18.16
N LEU A 146 8.09 -2.62 17.72
CA LEU A 146 8.58 -1.40 18.40
C LEU A 146 8.05 -1.25 19.83
N LEU A 147 6.84 -1.75 20.11
CA LEU A 147 6.24 -1.69 21.44
C LEU A 147 6.76 -2.78 22.39
N GLU A 148 7.19 -3.93 21.85
CA GLU A 148 7.86 -4.99 22.61
C GLU A 148 9.26 -4.57 23.06
N GLU A 149 9.98 -3.80 22.23
CA GLU A 149 11.33 -3.30 22.54
C GLU A 149 11.35 -2.16 23.58
N ASN A 150 10.24 -1.43 23.76
CA ASN A 150 10.18 -0.23 24.60
C ASN A 150 9.30 -0.39 25.84
N ASP A 151 9.92 -0.40 27.03
CA ASP A 151 9.16 -0.36 28.30
C ASP A 151 8.80 1.08 28.69
N ALA A 152 7.57 1.48 28.38
CA ALA A 152 7.02 2.76 28.79
C ALA A 152 7.02 2.97 30.32
N ARG A 153 7.10 1.92 31.13
CA ARG A 153 7.21 2.03 32.58
C ARG A 153 8.62 2.46 33.01
N GLU A 154 9.65 1.93 32.37
CA GLU A 154 11.05 2.34 32.57
C GLU A 154 11.19 3.83 32.25
N LEU A 155 10.71 4.29 31.08
CA LEU A 155 10.77 5.72 30.72
C LEU A 155 10.05 6.65 31.72
N ARG A 156 8.89 6.24 32.24
CA ARG A 156 8.18 7.06 33.25
C ARG A 156 8.93 7.12 34.57
N ARG A 157 9.60 6.03 34.97
CA ARG A 157 10.45 6.01 36.16
C ARG A 157 11.64 6.94 35.97
N ASP A 158 12.34 6.82 34.84
CA ASP A 158 13.48 7.68 34.50
C ASP A 158 13.12 9.17 34.55
N ILE A 159 11.97 9.54 33.99
CA ILE A 159 11.46 10.93 34.05
C ILE A 159 11.27 11.35 35.50
N ALA A 160 10.60 10.54 36.32
CA ALA A 160 10.35 10.86 37.72
C ALA A 160 11.65 10.92 38.55
N ASP A 161 12.66 10.10 38.22
CA ASP A 161 13.98 10.13 38.84
C ASP A 161 14.74 11.42 38.49
N VAL A 162 14.74 11.82 37.20
CA VAL A 162 15.38 13.06 36.74
C VAL A 162 14.67 14.29 37.31
N GLU A 163 13.33 14.29 37.40
CA GLU A 163 12.56 15.36 38.03
C GLU A 163 12.92 15.54 39.50
N ARG A 164 13.05 14.44 40.25
CA ARG A 164 13.49 14.47 41.64
C ARG A 164 14.91 14.98 41.78
N ALA A 165 15.83 14.53 40.94
CA ALA A 165 17.22 15.00 40.95
C ALA A 165 17.31 16.50 40.68
N LEU A 166 16.55 16.99 39.68
CA LEU A 166 16.51 18.40 39.33
C LEU A 166 15.95 19.29 40.45
N ALA A 167 15.00 18.78 41.24
CA ALA A 167 14.41 19.53 42.36
C ALA A 167 15.39 19.77 43.51
N THR A 168 16.41 18.92 43.65
CA THR A 168 17.42 19.01 44.71
C THR A 168 18.78 19.50 44.22
N GLU A 169 18.91 19.79 42.92
CA GLU A 169 20.17 20.21 42.30
C GLU A 169 20.39 21.72 42.45
N HIS A 170 21.57 22.08 42.92
CA HIS A 170 21.94 23.47 43.20
C HIS A 170 23.00 24.00 42.21
N ASP A 171 23.72 23.10 41.54
CA ASP A 171 24.68 23.46 40.49
C ASP A 171 23.95 23.81 39.18
N PRO A 172 24.17 25.01 38.61
CA PRO A 172 23.46 25.47 37.42
C PRO A 172 23.78 24.65 36.15
N ASP A 173 25.00 24.16 36.00
CA ASP A 173 25.44 23.40 34.83
C ASP A 173 24.87 21.98 34.88
N VAL A 174 24.85 21.35 36.07
CA VAL A 174 24.21 20.04 36.28
C VAL A 174 22.70 20.14 36.08
N ALA A 175 22.06 21.20 36.60
CA ALA A 175 20.62 21.43 36.42
C ALA A 175 20.27 21.62 34.93
N ALA A 176 21.13 22.27 34.13
CA ALA A 176 20.94 22.40 32.69
C ALA A 176 20.99 21.03 31.98
N GLY A 177 21.96 20.18 32.32
CA GLY A 177 22.07 18.82 31.80
C GLY A 177 20.85 17.94 32.15
N LEU A 178 20.36 18.03 33.39
CA LEU A 178 19.16 17.31 33.84
C LEU A 178 17.90 17.77 33.09
N ARG A 179 17.72 19.08 32.86
CA ARG A 179 16.61 19.60 32.05
C ARG A 179 16.64 19.08 30.62
N GLN A 180 17.83 19.02 30.01
CA GLN A 180 17.98 18.46 28.67
C GLN A 180 17.64 16.96 28.64
N ASN A 181 18.09 16.19 29.62
CA ASN A 181 17.74 14.78 29.75
C ASN A 181 16.22 14.59 29.87
N LEU A 182 15.57 15.39 30.74
CA LEU A 182 14.13 15.38 30.93
C LEU A 182 13.37 15.67 29.63
N ASP A 183 13.78 16.67 28.85
CA ASP A 183 13.15 16.97 27.56
C ASP A 183 13.28 15.79 26.58
N LEU A 184 14.45 15.15 26.51
CA LEU A 184 14.67 13.97 25.68
C LEU A 184 13.79 12.79 26.14
N ALA A 185 13.74 12.51 27.44
CA ALA A 185 12.92 11.43 28.00
C ALA A 185 11.42 11.69 27.76
N ALA A 186 10.96 12.92 27.94
CA ALA A 186 9.59 13.32 27.66
C ALA A 186 9.24 13.21 26.17
N LYS A 187 10.15 13.56 25.26
CA LYS A 187 9.98 13.36 23.80
C LYS A 187 9.82 11.88 23.47
N ARG A 188 10.66 11.01 24.04
CA ARG A 188 10.56 9.55 23.83
C ARG A 188 9.26 8.97 24.39
N LEU A 189 8.80 9.43 25.55
CA LEU A 189 7.51 9.00 26.11
C LEU A 189 6.33 9.40 25.20
N ARG A 190 6.33 10.62 24.66
CA ARG A 190 5.30 11.06 23.70
C ARG A 190 5.33 10.22 22.42
N GLN A 191 6.51 9.86 21.93
CA GLN A 191 6.67 8.98 20.78
C GLN A 191 6.10 7.58 21.06
N ASP A 192 6.41 6.96 22.21
CA ASP A 192 5.83 5.67 22.62
C ASP A 192 4.29 5.74 22.70
N GLN A 193 3.74 6.78 23.33
CA GLN A 193 2.29 6.97 23.41
C GLN A 193 1.64 7.06 22.03
N ARG A 194 2.30 7.73 21.08
CA ARG A 194 1.82 7.88 19.70
C ARG A 194 1.84 6.53 18.97
N ILE A 195 2.95 5.78 19.05
CA ILE A 195 3.06 4.42 18.50
C ILE A 195 1.94 3.52 19.06
N ARG A 196 1.67 3.55 20.37
CA ARG A 196 0.57 2.79 21.00
C ARG A 196 -0.80 3.22 20.50
N ALA A 197 -1.03 4.52 20.31
CA ALA A 197 -2.28 5.03 19.77
C ALA A 197 -2.51 4.55 18.34
N THR A 198 -1.50 4.68 17.46
CA THR A 198 -1.56 4.22 16.07
C THR A 198 -1.74 2.71 15.98
N HIS A 199 -1.00 1.93 16.78
CA HIS A 199 -1.15 0.47 16.84
C HIS A 199 -2.60 0.08 17.19
N ARG A 200 -3.19 0.68 18.23
CA ARG A 200 -4.59 0.38 18.61
C ARG A 200 -5.58 0.80 17.53
N LEU A 201 -5.42 1.98 16.95
CA LEU A 201 -6.30 2.47 15.88
C LEU A 201 -6.27 1.52 14.68
N LEU A 202 -5.08 1.06 14.30
CA LEU A 202 -4.88 0.16 13.19
C LEU A 202 -5.52 -1.21 13.44
N GLY A 203 -5.38 -1.76 14.65
CA GLY A 203 -6.06 -2.99 15.04
C GLY A 203 -7.59 -2.86 14.94
N VAL A 204 -8.17 -1.75 15.41
CA VAL A 204 -9.60 -1.47 15.28
C VAL A 204 -10.02 -1.37 13.81
N LYS A 205 -9.24 -0.71 12.96
CA LYS A 205 -9.52 -0.60 11.51
C LYS A 205 -9.50 -1.96 10.82
N MET A 206 -8.53 -2.81 11.14
CA MET A 206 -8.46 -4.17 10.61
C MET A 206 -9.68 -5.00 11.02
N ASP A 207 -10.06 -4.95 12.31
CA ASP A 207 -11.24 -5.66 12.82
C ASP A 207 -12.54 -5.17 12.17
N THR A 208 -12.66 -3.85 11.95
CA THR A 208 -13.80 -3.25 11.26
C THR A 208 -13.88 -3.75 9.82
N LEU A 209 -12.76 -3.73 9.09
CA LEU A 209 -12.72 -4.19 7.70
C LEU A 209 -13.18 -5.66 7.58
N GLU A 210 -12.69 -6.54 8.44
CA GLU A 210 -13.10 -7.94 8.46
C GLU A 210 -14.59 -8.12 8.75
N LYS A 211 -15.12 -7.36 9.72
CA LYS A 211 -16.56 -7.36 10.03
C LYS A 211 -17.38 -6.87 8.85
N SER A 212 -16.93 -5.82 8.16
CA SER A 212 -17.60 -5.32 6.96
C SER A 212 -17.59 -6.32 5.82
N PHE A 213 -16.49 -7.06 5.61
CA PHE A 213 -16.45 -8.15 4.63
C PHE A 213 -17.41 -9.28 4.97
N ARG A 214 -17.47 -9.70 6.24
CA ARG A 214 -18.45 -10.71 6.70
C ARG A 214 -19.89 -10.22 6.51
N TYR A 215 -20.17 -8.97 6.83
CA TYR A 215 -21.47 -8.36 6.59
C TYR A 215 -21.81 -8.35 5.10
N LEU A 216 -20.88 -7.93 4.25
CA LEU A 216 -21.09 -7.87 2.82
C LEU A 216 -21.33 -9.26 2.22
N GLN A 217 -20.54 -10.26 2.61
CA GLN A 217 -20.73 -11.65 2.20
C GLN A 217 -22.12 -12.18 2.56
N ALA A 218 -22.62 -11.87 3.76
CA ALA A 218 -23.94 -12.31 4.20
C ALA A 218 -25.08 -11.65 3.39
N ASN A 219 -24.89 -10.41 2.95
CA ASN A 219 -25.95 -9.62 2.33
C ASN A 219 -25.88 -9.55 0.80
N VAL A 220 -24.78 -9.94 0.15
CA VAL A 220 -24.56 -9.76 -1.31
C VAL A 220 -25.63 -10.41 -2.20
N VAL A 221 -26.26 -11.50 -1.73
CA VAL A 221 -27.36 -12.18 -2.44
C VAL A 221 -28.66 -11.36 -2.35
N GLY A 222 -28.86 -10.65 -1.25
CA GLY A 222 -30.02 -9.77 -1.03
C GLY A 222 -29.90 -8.40 -1.70
N ILE A 223 -28.70 -8.02 -2.14
CA ILE A 223 -28.48 -6.76 -2.86
C ILE A 223 -29.21 -6.81 -4.20
N GLY A 224 -30.18 -5.91 -4.37
CA GLY A 224 -31.05 -5.86 -5.54
C GLY A 224 -30.50 -4.98 -6.67
N ARG A 225 -29.54 -4.10 -6.36
CA ARG A 225 -28.96 -3.15 -7.33
C ARG A 225 -27.46 -2.98 -7.13
N ARG A 226 -26.76 -2.68 -8.22
CA ARG A 226 -25.32 -2.40 -8.21
C ARG A 226 -24.96 -1.20 -7.33
N GLU A 227 -25.79 -0.16 -7.33
CA GLU A 227 -25.53 1.09 -6.63
C GLU A 227 -25.48 0.87 -5.10
N GLU A 228 -26.30 -0.06 -4.60
CA GLU A 228 -26.29 -0.48 -3.20
C GLU A 228 -24.94 -1.15 -2.85
N LEU A 229 -24.47 -2.10 -3.67
CA LEU A 229 -23.15 -2.72 -3.50
C LEU A 229 -22.00 -1.71 -3.58
N SER A 230 -22.07 -0.77 -4.54
CA SER A 230 -21.06 0.29 -4.67
C SER A 230 -21.00 1.13 -3.41
N SER A 231 -22.16 1.55 -2.88
CA SER A 231 -22.25 2.37 -1.67
C SER A 231 -21.64 1.68 -0.46
N GLU A 232 -21.95 0.40 -0.25
CA GLU A 232 -21.38 -0.41 0.84
C GLU A 232 -19.85 -0.50 0.72
N LEU A 233 -19.32 -0.74 -0.48
CA LEU A 233 -17.88 -0.79 -0.71
C LEU A 233 -17.19 0.57 -0.56
N ASP A 234 -17.85 1.65 -0.99
CA ASP A 234 -17.35 3.02 -0.85
C ASP A 234 -17.27 3.43 0.63
N GLU A 235 -18.25 3.04 1.44
CA GLU A 235 -18.23 3.25 2.89
C GLU A 235 -17.04 2.51 3.55
N ILE A 236 -16.76 1.26 3.12
CA ILE A 236 -15.61 0.51 3.61
C ILE A 236 -14.29 1.19 3.19
N ILE A 237 -14.19 1.68 1.95
CA ILE A 237 -13.00 2.38 1.45
C ILE A 237 -12.74 3.64 2.27
N LEU A 238 -13.76 4.47 2.50
CA LEU A 238 -13.66 5.70 3.28
C LEU A 238 -13.11 5.43 4.69
N GLY A 239 -13.45 4.28 5.30
CA GLY A 239 -12.90 3.86 6.59
C GLY A 239 -11.38 3.60 6.58
N VAL A 240 -10.79 3.35 5.41
CA VAL A 240 -9.39 2.93 5.21
C VAL A 240 -8.51 4.04 4.62
N GLU A 241 -9.08 5.12 4.07
CA GLU A 241 -8.39 6.22 3.35
C GLU A 241 -7.31 7.01 4.13
N SER A 242 -7.06 6.69 5.40
CA SER A 242 -6.03 7.33 6.24
C SER A 242 -4.71 6.53 6.32
N LEU A 243 -4.61 5.40 5.62
CA LEU A 243 -3.45 4.50 5.78
C LEU A 243 -2.13 5.13 5.35
N GLU A 244 -2.10 5.83 4.22
CA GLU A 244 -0.87 6.48 3.75
C GLU A 244 -0.39 7.58 4.71
N GLU A 245 -1.33 8.30 5.33
CA GLU A 245 -1.01 9.32 6.33
C GLU A 245 -0.45 8.69 7.59
N MET A 246 -1.07 7.60 8.07
CA MET A 246 -0.58 6.83 9.22
C MET A 246 0.79 6.22 8.95
N GLN A 247 1.06 5.75 7.73
CA GLN A 247 2.35 5.19 7.37
C GLN A 247 3.44 6.26 7.31
N ARG A 248 3.14 7.42 6.68
CA ARG A 248 4.03 8.60 6.70
C ARG A 248 4.32 9.07 8.12
N GLU A 249 3.30 9.06 8.98
CA GLU A 249 3.43 9.38 10.40
C GLU A 249 4.36 8.39 11.10
N VAL A 250 4.17 7.08 10.93
CA VAL A 250 5.03 6.05 11.53
C VAL A 250 6.48 6.12 11.02
N ASP A 251 6.68 6.38 9.74
CA ASP A 251 8.02 6.52 9.18
C ASP A 251 8.74 7.78 9.69
N SER A 252 7.99 8.87 9.97
CA SER A 252 8.52 10.05 10.66
C SER A 252 8.91 9.78 12.11
N LEU A 253 8.36 8.72 12.71
CA LEU A 253 8.70 8.23 14.06
C LEU A 253 9.88 7.24 14.03
N GLY A 254 10.70 7.21 12.97
CA GLY A 254 11.86 6.32 12.81
C GLY A 254 12.78 6.18 14.03
N PRO A 255 13.70 5.19 14.03
CA PRO A 255 14.48 4.82 15.22
C PRO A 255 15.17 6.05 15.80
N SER A 256 14.77 6.44 17.01
CA SER A 256 15.31 7.63 17.66
C SER A 256 16.84 7.48 17.76
N PRO A 257 17.65 8.48 17.39
CA PRO A 257 19.13 8.42 17.37
C PRO A 257 19.77 8.18 18.75
N VAL A 258 18.97 8.02 19.81
CA VAL A 258 19.42 7.62 21.15
C VAL A 258 19.54 6.09 21.30
N MET A 259 18.90 5.29 20.43
CA MET A 259 19.04 3.82 20.44
C MET A 259 20.45 3.34 20.07
N THR A 260 21.16 4.06 19.20
CA THR A 260 22.57 3.77 18.88
C THR A 260 23.51 4.05 20.06
N LEU A 261 23.14 4.97 20.97
CA LEU A 261 23.96 5.29 22.14
C LEU A 261 23.82 4.28 23.29
N ARG A 262 22.66 3.62 23.46
CA ARG A 262 22.49 2.55 24.48
C ARG A 262 23.27 1.28 24.07
N ALA A 263 23.28 0.92 22.79
CA ALA A 263 24.09 -0.18 22.24
C ALA A 263 25.62 0.11 22.31
N ALA A 264 26.03 1.37 22.17
CA ALA A 264 27.42 1.78 22.33
C ALA A 264 27.88 1.85 23.81
N ARG A 265 26.95 2.04 24.76
CA ARG A 265 27.25 2.01 26.20
C ARG A 265 27.33 0.60 26.78
N SER A 266 26.47 -0.32 26.34
CA SER A 266 26.51 -1.72 26.81
C SER A 266 27.74 -2.49 26.30
N SER A 267 28.25 -2.17 25.11
CA SER A 267 29.48 -2.76 24.58
C SER A 267 30.76 -2.26 25.27
N ARG A 268 30.78 -1.05 25.84
CA ARG A 268 31.91 -0.56 26.66
C ARG A 268 31.96 -1.09 28.08
N GLN A 269 30.85 -1.63 28.59
CA GLN A 269 30.76 -2.17 29.95
C GLN A 269 31.05 -3.67 30.03
N ALA A 270 31.18 -4.35 28.89
CA ALA A 270 31.55 -5.77 28.80
C ALA A 270 33.05 -5.99 28.54
N ASP A 271 33.81 -4.93 28.26
CA ASP A 271 35.24 -4.94 27.88
C ASP A 271 36.16 -4.29 28.95
N GLY A 272 35.67 -4.11 30.19
CA GLY A 272 36.43 -3.62 31.34
C GLY A 272 36.12 -4.39 32.60
#